data_AF-A0A917T4P7-F1
#
_entry.id   AF-A0A917T4P7-F1
#
_cell.length_a   1.000
_cell.length_b   1.000
_cell.length_c   1.000
_cell.angle_alpha   90.00
_cell.angle_beta   90.00
_cell.angle_gamma   90.00
#
_symmetry.space_group_name_H-M   'P 1'
#
loop_
_entity.id
_entity.type
_entity.pdbx_description
1 polymer ?
#
loop_
_entity_poly.entity_id
_entity_poly.type
_entity_poly.pdbx_seq_one_letter_code
_entity_poly.pdbx_strand_id
1 'polypeptide(L)'
;MEHSLAARVLDVVPLPFATLTGVIGLYGLYDGWSSARAAVDRAPGDYVDMVPSTALCLVLLSTALILGWFCDRSWRARVAWAMSFAVVVVALVNLASFLLLSSPGIDGVLLGDRIGADHMSVPTAIGMLIGSYCVLALMAPENPDPDGPVYFAVAGLSTSICVIAGYAFDATTVYDLGIFHGMSALTAVAFCCFNIAVLAFPPARTGEIAFDE
;
A
#
# COMPACT_ATOMS: atom_id res chain seq x y z
N MET A 1 28.31 18.05 19.50
CA MET A 1 27.47 16.83 19.51
C MET A 1 27.33 16.38 18.07
N GLU A 2 28.23 15.52 17.60
CA GLU A 2 28.25 15.06 16.22
C GLU A 2 27.15 14.00 16.05
N HIS A 3 26.06 14.33 15.38
CA HIS A 3 25.19 13.30 14.82
C HIS A 3 26.04 12.46 13.88
N SER A 4 26.35 11.23 14.30
CA SER A 4 27.08 10.24 13.51
C SER A 4 26.54 10.21 12.09
N LEU A 5 27.43 10.20 11.10
CA LEU A 5 27.08 10.12 9.67
C LEU A 5 26.11 8.96 9.39
N ALA A 6 26.17 7.88 10.18
CA ALA A 6 25.24 6.77 10.13
C ALA A 6 23.77 7.16 10.38
N ALA A 7 23.50 8.07 11.33
CA ALA A 7 22.14 8.51 11.63
C ALA A 7 21.52 9.25 10.43
N ARG A 8 22.30 10.12 9.77
CA ARG A 8 21.85 10.85 8.58
C ARG A 8 21.57 9.93 7.39
N VAL A 9 22.32 8.83 7.26
CA VAL A 9 22.09 7.83 6.20
C VAL A 9 20.81 7.07 6.47
N LEU A 10 20.57 6.65 7.73
CA LEU A 10 19.33 5.96 8.10
C LEU A 10 18.10 6.84 7.91
N ASP A 11 18.22 8.14 8.18
CA ASP A 11 17.15 9.09 7.95
C ASP A 11 16.66 9.06 6.50
N VAL A 12 17.54 8.93 5.49
CA VAL A 12 17.10 8.98 4.09
C VAL A 12 16.58 7.64 3.54
N VAL A 13 16.71 6.54 4.28
CA VAL A 13 16.27 5.19 3.86
C VAL A 13 14.78 5.07 3.49
N PRO A 14 13.80 5.65 4.21
CA PRO A 14 12.39 5.46 3.86
C PRO A 14 12.00 6.06 2.50
N LEU A 15 12.70 7.12 2.05
CA LEU A 15 12.39 7.82 0.80
C LEU A 15 12.50 6.94 -0.46
N PRO A 16 13.60 6.23 -0.74
CA PRO A 16 13.70 5.38 -1.92
C PRO A 16 12.64 4.28 -1.92
N PHE A 17 12.34 3.68 -0.75
CA PHE A 17 11.32 2.63 -0.65
C PHE A 17 9.91 3.17 -0.85
N ALA A 18 9.56 4.31 -0.23
CA ALA A 18 8.28 4.96 -0.47
C ALA A 18 8.14 5.37 -1.94
N THR A 19 9.20 5.95 -2.53
CA THR A 19 9.23 6.33 -3.95
C THR A 19 9.03 5.12 -4.85
N LEU A 20 9.70 4.00 -4.56
CA LEU A 20 9.54 2.76 -5.32
C LEU A 20 8.11 2.22 -5.24
N THR A 21 7.47 2.24 -4.07
CA THR A 21 6.03 1.91 -3.94
C THR A 21 5.17 2.80 -4.85
N GLY A 22 5.43 4.11 -4.85
CA GLY A 22 4.71 5.06 -5.70
C GLY A 22 4.93 4.81 -7.19
N VAL A 23 6.17 4.52 -7.61
CA VAL A 23 6.50 4.18 -9.00
C VAL A 23 5.81 2.89 -9.44
N ILE A 24 5.79 1.86 -8.59
CA ILE A 24 5.06 0.61 -8.89
C ILE A 24 3.56 0.90 -9.04
N GLY A 25 2.98 1.72 -8.15
CA GLY A 25 1.59 2.14 -8.27
C GLY A 25 1.31 2.96 -9.54
N LEU A 26 2.19 3.89 -9.91
CA LEU A 26 2.06 4.65 -11.17
C LEU A 26 2.16 3.76 -12.40
N TYR A 27 3.08 2.78 -12.37
CA TYR A 27 3.17 1.76 -13.42
C TYR A 27 1.89 0.95 -13.51
N GLY A 28 1.34 0.49 -12.39
CA GLY A 28 0.05 -0.23 -12.34
C GLY A 28 -1.13 0.60 -12.85
N LEU A 29 -1.16 1.91 -12.59
CA LEU A 29 -2.16 2.81 -13.17
C LEU A 29 -1.98 2.96 -14.68
N TYR A 30 -0.76 3.19 -15.14
CA TYR A 30 -0.48 3.31 -16.57
C TYR A 30 -0.89 2.04 -17.32
N ASP A 31 -0.47 0.88 -16.79
CA ASP A 31 -0.76 -0.42 -17.36
C ASP A 31 -2.26 -0.74 -17.26
N GLY A 32 -2.86 -0.71 -16.07
CA GLY A 32 -4.28 -1.05 -15.86
C GLY A 32 -5.26 -0.20 -16.67
N TRP A 33 -4.94 1.07 -16.96
CA TRP A 33 -5.81 1.93 -17.78
C TRP A 33 -5.54 1.82 -19.28
N SER A 34 -4.29 1.60 -19.70
CA SER A 34 -3.95 1.45 -21.12
C SER A 34 -4.27 0.04 -21.65
N SER A 35 -4.15 -0.96 -20.78
CA SER A 35 -4.30 -2.39 -21.04
C SER A 35 -5.73 -2.90 -20.82
N ALA A 36 -6.71 -2.02 -20.61
CA ALA A 36 -8.14 -2.33 -20.56
C ALA A 36 -8.71 -3.01 -21.84
N ARG A 37 -7.85 -3.26 -22.84
CA ARG A 37 -8.11 -4.08 -24.03
C ARG A 37 -7.56 -5.51 -23.93
N ALA A 38 -6.59 -5.77 -23.05
CA ALA A 38 -5.88 -7.06 -22.93
C ALA A 38 -6.60 -8.08 -22.03
N ALA A 39 -7.55 -7.65 -21.19
CA ALA A 39 -8.32 -8.55 -20.33
C ALA A 39 -9.18 -9.58 -21.11
N VAL A 40 -9.49 -9.31 -22.39
CA VAL A 40 -10.26 -10.22 -23.25
C VAL A 40 -9.41 -11.39 -23.77
N ASP A 41 -8.08 -11.24 -23.81
CA ASP A 41 -7.18 -12.18 -24.51
C ASP A 41 -6.15 -12.87 -23.58
N ARG A 42 -6.25 -12.74 -22.25
CA ARG A 42 -5.29 -13.37 -21.32
C ARG A 42 -5.31 -14.89 -21.46
N ALA A 43 -4.14 -15.48 -21.65
CA ALA A 43 -3.99 -16.92 -21.66
C ALA A 43 -4.17 -17.47 -20.24
N PRO A 44 -4.72 -18.69 -20.07
CA PRO A 44 -4.73 -19.37 -18.78
C PRO A 44 -3.30 -19.51 -18.25
N GLY A 45 -2.99 -18.83 -17.14
CA GLY A 45 -1.67 -18.81 -16.52
C GLY A 45 -0.90 -17.48 -16.63
N ASP A 46 -1.45 -16.47 -17.31
CA ASP A 46 -0.89 -15.12 -17.26
C ASP A 46 -0.99 -14.52 -15.85
N TYR A 47 0.00 -13.69 -15.48
CA TYR A 47 0.01 -12.99 -14.20
C TYR A 47 -1.18 -12.03 -14.11
N VAL A 48 -1.81 -11.96 -12.94
CA VAL A 48 -2.88 -11.00 -12.68
C VAL A 48 -2.29 -9.60 -12.61
N ASP A 49 -2.80 -8.69 -13.42
CA ASP A 49 -2.37 -7.29 -13.41
C ASP A 49 -2.87 -6.57 -12.16
N MET A 50 -2.16 -5.51 -11.78
CA MET A 50 -2.58 -4.68 -10.65
C MET A 50 -3.82 -3.87 -11.02
N VAL A 51 -4.93 -4.06 -10.30
CA VAL A 51 -6.15 -3.29 -10.55
C VAL A 51 -5.95 -1.79 -10.26
N PRO A 52 -6.64 -0.89 -10.99
CA PRO A 52 -6.44 0.55 -10.86
C PRO A 52 -6.66 1.11 -9.45
N SER A 53 -7.67 0.65 -8.71
CA SER A 53 -7.90 1.13 -7.34
C SER A 53 -6.74 0.78 -6.40
N THR A 54 -6.17 -0.41 -6.51
CA THR A 54 -4.96 -0.82 -5.77
C THR A 54 -3.78 0.09 -6.11
N ALA A 55 -3.56 0.31 -7.40
CA ALA A 55 -2.48 1.15 -7.89
C ALA A 55 -2.60 2.60 -7.39
N LEU A 56 -3.80 3.18 -7.45
CA LEU A 56 -4.09 4.50 -6.89
C LEU A 56 -3.83 4.55 -5.38
N CYS A 57 -4.29 3.56 -4.62
CA CYS A 57 -4.07 3.52 -3.19
C CYS A 57 -2.58 3.48 -2.81
N LEU A 58 -1.77 2.70 -3.54
CA LEU A 58 -0.32 2.67 -3.33
C LEU A 58 0.34 4.02 -3.60
N VAL A 59 -0.08 4.72 -4.66
CA VAL A 59 0.40 6.08 -4.97
C VAL A 59 0.03 7.05 -3.85
N LEU A 60 -1.21 7.00 -3.36
CA LEU A 60 -1.65 7.87 -2.27
C LEU A 60 -0.89 7.61 -0.96
N LEU A 61 -0.71 6.35 -0.57
CA LEU A 61 0.05 5.97 0.62
C LEU A 61 1.53 6.37 0.52
N SER A 62 2.16 6.10 -0.63
CA SER A 62 3.54 6.52 -0.92
C SER A 62 3.70 8.03 -0.84
N THR A 63 2.79 8.77 -1.49
CA THR A 63 2.82 10.24 -1.51
C THR A 63 2.61 10.80 -0.11
N ALA A 64 1.72 10.22 0.69
CA ALA A 64 1.49 10.62 2.07
C ALA A 64 2.76 10.46 2.93
N LEU A 65 3.50 9.35 2.79
CA LEU A 65 4.79 9.16 3.48
C LEU A 65 5.85 10.15 3.02
N ILE A 66 5.98 10.38 1.71
CA ILE A 66 6.95 11.31 1.13
C ILE A 66 6.65 12.76 1.57
N LEU A 67 5.39 13.18 1.54
CA LEU A 67 5.00 14.50 2.04
C LEU A 67 5.18 14.61 3.56
N GLY A 68 4.94 13.52 4.29
CA GLY A 68 5.29 13.38 5.71
C GLY A 68 6.77 13.64 5.99
N TRP A 69 7.63 13.31 5.03
CA TRP A 69 9.05 13.62 5.07
C TRP A 69 9.35 15.10 4.83
N PHE A 70 8.84 15.68 3.74
CA PHE A 70 9.29 17.00 3.27
C PHE A 70 8.52 18.20 3.83
N CYS A 71 7.26 18.03 4.23
CA CYS A 71 6.39 19.15 4.58
C CYS A 71 6.41 19.49 6.07
N ASP A 72 6.09 20.74 6.37
CA ASP A 72 5.89 21.23 7.74
C ASP A 72 4.78 20.46 8.47
N ARG A 73 4.89 20.39 9.80
CA ARG A 73 4.03 19.57 10.68
C ARG A 73 2.53 19.79 10.46
N SER A 74 2.10 21.04 10.28
CA SER A 74 0.68 21.38 10.12
C SER A 74 0.11 20.97 8.75
N TRP A 75 0.91 21.06 7.69
CA TRP A 75 0.48 20.71 6.33
C TRP A 75 0.57 19.20 6.09
N ARG A 76 1.66 18.57 6.54
CA ARG A 76 1.89 17.12 6.33
C ARG A 76 0.78 16.28 6.95
N ALA A 77 0.32 16.62 8.16
CA ALA A 77 -0.72 15.87 8.86
C ALA A 77 -2.06 15.94 8.10
N ARG A 78 -2.43 17.12 7.58
CA ARG A 78 -3.68 17.29 6.82
C ARG A 78 -3.67 16.52 5.50
N VAL A 79 -2.57 16.60 4.75
CA VAL A 79 -2.47 15.91 3.46
C VAL A 79 -2.40 14.40 3.66
N ALA A 80 -1.58 13.93 4.60
CA ALA A 80 -1.53 12.51 4.96
C ALA A 80 -2.91 12.00 5.40
N TRP A 81 -3.62 12.76 6.23
CA TRP A 81 -4.96 12.39 6.66
C TRP A 81 -5.95 12.30 5.49
N ALA A 82 -5.96 13.29 4.59
CA ALA A 82 -6.83 13.27 3.42
C ALA A 82 -6.52 12.09 2.48
N MET A 83 -5.23 11.82 2.21
CA MET A 83 -4.79 10.71 1.34
C MET A 83 -5.11 9.35 1.96
N SER A 84 -4.76 9.14 3.23
CA SER A 84 -5.07 7.90 3.96
C SER A 84 -6.57 7.69 4.10
N PHE A 85 -7.35 8.74 4.34
CA PHE A 85 -8.80 8.63 4.40
C PHE A 85 -9.39 8.19 3.05
N ALA A 86 -8.90 8.74 1.93
CA ALA A 86 -9.31 8.30 0.60
C ALA A 86 -9.00 6.82 0.36
N VAL A 87 -7.82 6.35 0.79
CA VAL A 87 -7.43 4.93 0.71
C VAL A 87 -8.35 4.05 1.56
N VAL A 88 -8.68 4.47 2.78
CA VAL A 88 -9.63 3.76 3.66
C VAL A 88 -10.99 3.63 2.99
N VAL A 89 -11.53 4.71 2.42
CA VAL A 89 -12.82 4.68 1.73
C VAL A 89 -12.78 3.69 0.56
N VAL A 90 -11.74 3.76 -0.28
CA VAL A 90 -11.59 2.86 -1.44
C VAL A 90 -11.48 1.39 -0.99
N ALA A 91 -10.67 1.10 0.03
CA ALA A 91 -10.49 -0.24 0.55
C ALA A 91 -11.78 -0.80 1.18
N LEU A 92 -12.49 0.00 1.97
CA LEU A 92 -13.76 -0.40 2.59
C LEU A 92 -14.85 -0.61 1.55
N VAL A 93 -14.95 0.24 0.52
CA VAL A 93 -15.92 0.07 -0.57
C VAL A 93 -15.65 -1.22 -1.35
N ASN A 94 -14.38 -1.52 -1.67
CA ASN A 94 -14.01 -2.77 -2.34
C ASN A 94 -14.33 -3.99 -1.46
N LEU A 95 -13.97 -3.94 -0.18
CA LEU A 95 -14.24 -5.03 0.76
C LEU A 95 -15.74 -5.26 0.95
N ALA A 96 -16.52 -4.19 1.11
CA ALA A 96 -17.98 -4.28 1.21
C ALA A 96 -18.62 -4.82 -0.08
N SER A 97 -18.14 -4.39 -1.25
CA SER A 97 -18.62 -4.89 -2.55
C SER A 97 -18.36 -6.38 -2.73
N PHE A 98 -17.17 -6.85 -2.32
CA PHE A 98 -16.83 -8.26 -2.33
C PHE A 98 -17.72 -9.08 -1.39
N LEU A 99 -17.85 -8.64 -0.12
CA LEU A 99 -18.57 -9.39 0.92
C LEU A 99 -20.10 -9.36 0.77
N LEU A 100 -20.68 -8.26 0.30
CA LEU A 100 -22.13 -8.06 0.30
C LEU A 100 -22.77 -8.27 -1.07
N LEU A 101 -22.06 -7.98 -2.15
CA LEU A 101 -22.61 -7.92 -3.50
C LEU A 101 -22.01 -8.97 -4.44
N SER A 102 -20.96 -9.68 -4.01
CA SER A 102 -20.15 -10.54 -4.90
C SER A 102 -19.76 -9.81 -6.19
N SER A 103 -19.49 -8.50 -6.07
CA SER A 103 -19.24 -7.58 -7.18
C SER A 103 -17.75 -7.30 -7.32
N PRO A 104 -17.23 -7.05 -8.54
CA PRO A 104 -15.81 -6.71 -8.81
C PRO A 104 -15.32 -5.37 -8.23
N GLY A 105 -15.96 -4.87 -7.17
CA GLY A 105 -15.53 -3.67 -6.47
C GLY A 105 -15.79 -2.35 -7.21
N ILE A 106 -15.06 -1.31 -6.81
CA ILE A 106 -15.20 0.04 -7.39
C ILE A 106 -14.71 0.09 -8.83
N ASP A 107 -13.70 -0.73 -9.15
CA ASP A 107 -13.08 -0.78 -10.48
C ASP A 107 -14.08 -1.28 -11.52
N GLY A 108 -14.88 -2.32 -11.21
CA GLY A 108 -15.95 -2.79 -12.09
C GLY A 108 -17.07 -1.77 -12.30
N VAL A 109 -17.38 -0.93 -11.30
CA VAL A 109 -18.39 0.13 -11.45
C VAL A 109 -17.88 1.27 -12.35
N LEU A 110 -16.61 1.65 -12.21
CA LEU A 110 -16.02 2.77 -12.94
C LEU A 110 -15.62 2.41 -14.38
N LEU A 111 -15.15 1.18 -14.60
CA LEU A 111 -14.57 0.73 -15.87
C LEU A 111 -15.46 -0.29 -16.61
N GLY A 112 -16.52 -0.78 -15.96
CA GLY A 112 -17.48 -1.72 -16.53
C GLY A 112 -16.83 -3.03 -16.95
N ASP A 113 -17.27 -3.57 -18.09
CA ASP A 113 -16.82 -4.86 -18.62
C ASP A 113 -15.33 -4.91 -19.01
N ARG A 114 -14.62 -3.77 -18.99
CA ARG A 114 -13.21 -3.68 -19.41
C ARG A 114 -12.24 -4.36 -18.46
N ILE A 115 -12.61 -4.50 -17.18
CA ILE A 115 -11.77 -5.10 -16.14
C ILE A 115 -12.06 -6.60 -15.94
N GLY A 116 -13.14 -7.11 -16.56
CA GLY A 116 -13.55 -8.50 -16.35
C GLY A 116 -13.90 -8.78 -14.89
N ALA A 117 -13.40 -9.91 -14.37
CA ALA A 117 -13.61 -10.33 -12.99
C ALA A 117 -12.50 -9.86 -12.02
N ASP A 118 -11.53 -9.08 -12.49
CA ASP A 118 -10.43 -8.60 -11.65
C ASP A 118 -10.95 -7.57 -10.64
N HIS A 119 -10.50 -7.70 -9.40
CA HIS A 119 -10.87 -6.82 -8.31
C HIS A 119 -9.76 -6.78 -7.25
N MET A 120 -9.79 -5.77 -6.39
CA MET A 120 -8.87 -5.69 -5.25
C MET A 120 -9.08 -6.91 -4.35
N SER A 121 -8.04 -7.74 -4.19
CA SER A 121 -8.12 -8.92 -3.33
C SER A 121 -8.34 -8.54 -1.85
N VAL A 122 -8.91 -9.46 -1.07
CA VAL A 122 -9.19 -9.22 0.35
C VAL A 122 -7.90 -8.89 1.15
N PRO A 123 -6.79 -9.64 1.02
CA PRO A 123 -5.53 -9.29 1.66
C PRO A 123 -5.00 -7.92 1.24
N THR A 124 -5.19 -7.53 -0.02
CA THR A 124 -4.79 -6.20 -0.51
C THR A 124 -5.59 -5.11 0.19
N ALA A 125 -6.92 -5.24 0.27
CA ALA A 125 -7.77 -4.27 0.96
C ALA A 125 -7.39 -4.14 2.44
N ILE A 126 -7.17 -5.26 3.13
CA ILE A 126 -6.69 -5.27 4.53
C ILE A 126 -5.32 -4.58 4.64
N GLY A 127 -4.39 -4.88 3.72
CA GLY A 127 -3.08 -4.23 3.65
C GLY A 127 -3.17 -2.72 3.45
N MET A 128 -4.12 -2.24 2.64
CA MET A 128 -4.36 -0.79 2.46
C MET A 128 -4.91 -0.13 3.72
N LEU A 129 -5.80 -0.80 4.46
CA LEU A 129 -6.31 -0.30 5.74
C LEU A 129 -5.20 -0.21 6.78
N ILE A 130 -4.37 -1.25 6.88
CA ILE A 130 -3.20 -1.28 7.77
C ILE A 130 -2.18 -0.20 7.36
N GLY A 131 -1.89 -0.08 6.07
CA GLY A 131 -0.98 0.95 5.57
C GLY A 131 -1.48 2.37 5.85
N SER A 132 -2.80 2.59 5.72
CA SER A 132 -3.44 3.86 6.09
C SER A 132 -3.32 4.14 7.58
N TYR A 133 -3.54 3.12 8.44
CA TYR A 133 -3.30 3.22 9.87
C TYR A 133 -1.85 3.62 10.16
N CYS A 134 -0.86 2.94 9.57
CA CYS A 134 0.55 3.26 9.77
C CYS A 134 0.88 4.72 9.39
N VAL A 135 0.40 5.20 8.24
CA VAL A 135 0.60 6.59 7.83
C VAL A 135 -0.04 7.57 8.81
N LEU A 136 -1.29 7.32 9.21
CA LEU A 136 -2.00 8.19 10.16
C LEU A 136 -1.30 8.23 11.52
N ALA A 137 -0.92 7.08 12.04
CA ALA A 137 -0.23 6.94 13.32
C ALA A 137 1.16 7.59 13.32
N LEU A 138 1.94 7.47 12.23
CA LEU A 138 3.23 8.15 12.09
C LEU A 138 3.10 9.67 12.01
N MET A 139 2.01 10.19 11.42
CA MET A 139 1.80 11.62 11.21
C MET A 139 0.98 12.31 12.31
N ALA A 140 0.30 11.53 13.16
CA ALA A 140 -0.51 12.03 14.27
C ALA A 140 0.40 12.67 15.35
N PRO A 141 0.18 13.94 15.73
CA PRO A 141 0.95 14.61 16.77
C PRO A 141 0.90 13.93 18.14
N GLU A 142 -0.22 13.30 18.47
CA GLU A 142 -0.52 12.67 19.76
C GLU A 142 -0.97 11.23 19.50
N ASN A 143 -0.10 10.41 18.93
CA ASN A 143 -0.43 9.02 18.66
C ASN A 143 -0.43 8.21 19.98
N PRO A 144 -1.58 7.66 20.43
CA PRO A 144 -1.64 6.86 21.65
C PRO A 144 -0.93 5.50 21.52
N ASP A 145 -0.61 5.06 20.30
CA ASP A 145 0.07 3.79 20.01
C ASP A 145 1.29 4.01 19.09
N PRO A 146 2.43 4.50 19.64
CA PRO A 146 3.62 4.80 18.85
C PRO A 146 4.28 3.55 18.25
N ASP A 147 4.09 2.38 18.86
CA ASP A 147 4.69 1.12 18.43
C ASP A 147 3.83 0.35 17.41
N GLY A 148 2.52 0.64 17.36
CA GLY A 148 1.57 0.03 16.42
C GLY A 148 2.07 -0.04 14.97
N PRO A 149 2.51 1.06 14.35
CA PRO A 149 3.04 1.04 12.99
C PRO A 149 4.19 0.06 12.79
N VAL A 150 5.04 -0.12 13.80
CA VAL A 150 6.18 -1.07 13.74
C VAL A 150 5.65 -2.49 13.71
N TYR A 151 4.73 -2.86 14.61
CA TYR A 151 4.16 -4.21 14.66
C TYR A 151 3.45 -4.58 13.35
N PHE A 152 2.62 -3.67 12.84
CA PHE A 152 1.91 -3.88 11.59
C PHE A 152 2.83 -3.91 10.37
N ALA A 153 3.88 -3.08 10.34
CA ALA A 153 4.83 -3.10 9.24
C ALA A 153 5.70 -4.36 9.22
N VAL A 154 6.11 -4.88 10.39
CA VAL A 154 6.79 -6.19 10.47
C VAL A 154 5.87 -7.30 9.96
N ALA A 155 4.62 -7.36 10.44
CA ALA A 155 3.66 -8.36 10.00
C ALA A 155 3.36 -8.27 8.49
N GLY A 156 3.18 -7.04 7.98
CA GLY A 156 2.96 -6.76 6.57
C GLY A 156 4.17 -7.13 5.70
N LEU A 157 5.39 -6.86 6.18
CA LEU A 157 6.63 -7.23 5.50
C LEU A 157 6.78 -8.75 5.42
N SER A 158 6.61 -9.46 6.54
CA SER A 158 6.65 -10.93 6.57
C SER A 158 5.64 -11.54 5.62
N THR A 159 4.40 -11.03 5.63
CA THR A 159 3.34 -11.47 4.72
C THR A 159 3.70 -11.23 3.26
N SER A 160 4.22 -10.04 2.94
CA SER A 160 4.62 -9.68 1.58
C SER A 160 5.75 -10.59 1.07
N ILE A 161 6.75 -10.90 1.90
CA ILE A 161 7.84 -11.83 1.56
C ILE A 161 7.30 -13.23 1.30
N CYS A 162 6.38 -13.74 2.13
CA CYS A 162 5.75 -15.05 1.90
C CYS A 162 4.97 -15.09 0.58
N VAL A 163 4.22 -14.05 0.25
CA VAL A 163 3.48 -13.95 -1.02
C VAL A 163 4.43 -13.89 -2.22
N ILE A 164 5.49 -13.07 -2.14
CA ILE A 164 6.53 -13.00 -3.18
C ILE A 164 7.20 -14.37 -3.37
N ALA A 165 7.53 -15.08 -2.29
CA ALA A 165 8.08 -16.42 -2.36
C ALA A 165 7.10 -17.39 -3.04
N GLY A 166 5.81 -17.34 -2.69
CA GLY A 166 4.76 -18.10 -3.35
C GLY A 166 4.77 -17.88 -4.87
N TYR A 167 4.77 -16.62 -5.31
CA TYR A 167 4.87 -16.28 -6.73
C TYR A 167 6.16 -16.76 -7.41
N ALA A 168 7.28 -16.76 -6.69
CA ALA A 168 8.57 -17.17 -7.24
C ALA A 168 8.67 -18.68 -7.48
N PHE A 169 7.97 -19.50 -6.70
CA PHE A 169 7.95 -20.96 -6.86
C PHE A 169 6.81 -21.43 -7.77
N ASP A 170 5.59 -20.96 -7.52
CA ASP A 170 4.41 -21.33 -8.28
C ASP A 170 3.27 -20.32 -8.05
N ALA A 171 3.06 -19.44 -9.03
CA ALA A 171 1.99 -18.46 -9.00
C ALA A 171 0.59 -19.08 -8.88
N THR A 172 0.38 -20.29 -9.42
CA THR A 172 -0.93 -20.94 -9.42
C THR A 172 -1.37 -21.34 -8.00
N THR A 173 -0.43 -21.85 -7.21
CA THR A 173 -0.65 -22.15 -5.78
C THR A 173 -1.12 -20.94 -4.98
N VAL A 174 -0.63 -19.73 -5.29
CA VAL A 174 -1.08 -18.50 -4.61
C VAL A 174 -2.52 -18.17 -5.00
N TYR A 175 -2.87 -18.28 -6.27
CA TYR A 175 -4.24 -18.01 -6.74
C TYR A 175 -5.26 -19.03 -6.22
N ASP A 176 -4.85 -20.29 -6.03
CA ASP A 176 -5.70 -21.38 -5.51
C ASP A 176 -6.17 -21.14 -4.07
N LEU A 177 -5.50 -20.26 -3.31
CA LEU A 177 -5.93 -19.88 -1.96
C LEU A 177 -7.21 -19.03 -1.93
N GLY A 178 -7.77 -18.65 -3.08
CA GLY A 178 -9.06 -17.98 -3.24
C GLY A 178 -9.08 -16.53 -2.75
N ILE A 179 -8.62 -16.27 -1.52
CA ILE A 179 -8.52 -14.93 -0.94
C ILE A 179 -7.46 -14.07 -1.64
N PHE A 180 -6.45 -14.69 -2.26
CA PHE A 180 -5.40 -14.01 -3.02
C PHE A 180 -5.76 -13.83 -4.50
N HIS A 181 -6.93 -14.33 -4.94
CA HIS A 181 -7.44 -14.09 -6.27
C HIS A 181 -7.55 -12.57 -6.50
N GLY A 182 -6.92 -12.05 -7.56
CA GLY A 182 -6.85 -10.61 -7.82
C GLY A 182 -5.61 -9.89 -7.26
N MET A 183 -4.73 -10.56 -6.50
CA MET A 183 -3.50 -9.92 -6.02
C MET A 183 -2.37 -10.08 -7.04
N SER A 184 -1.83 -9.00 -7.59
CA SER A 184 -0.65 -9.09 -8.46
C SER A 184 0.64 -9.30 -7.64
N ALA A 185 1.63 -9.97 -8.23
CA ALA A 185 2.97 -10.08 -7.64
C ALA A 185 3.60 -8.69 -7.38
N LEU A 186 3.37 -7.73 -8.28
CA LEU A 186 3.81 -6.35 -8.11
C LEU A 186 3.18 -5.66 -6.88
N THR A 187 1.93 -6.01 -6.53
CA THR A 187 1.28 -5.50 -5.32
C THR A 187 2.02 -5.98 -4.06
N ALA A 188 2.44 -7.24 -4.02
CA ALA A 188 3.23 -7.78 -2.90
C ALA A 188 4.60 -7.09 -2.78
N VAL A 189 5.28 -6.84 -3.91
CA VAL A 189 6.53 -6.07 -3.93
C VAL A 189 6.31 -4.63 -3.45
N ALA A 190 5.24 -3.96 -3.90
CA ALA A 190 4.92 -2.60 -3.48
C ALA A 190 4.65 -2.50 -1.97
N PHE A 191 3.91 -3.48 -1.40
CA PHE A 191 3.72 -3.58 0.05
C PHE A 191 5.02 -3.88 0.79
N CYS A 192 5.89 -4.75 0.25
CA CYS A 192 7.21 -4.98 0.83
C CYS A 192 8.01 -3.67 0.95
N CYS A 193 8.10 -2.89 -0.14
CA CYS A 193 8.75 -1.59 -0.13
C CYS A 193 8.07 -0.61 0.83
N PHE A 194 6.73 -0.56 0.84
CA PHE A 194 5.99 0.34 1.72
C PHE A 194 6.25 0.03 3.20
N ASN A 195 6.22 -1.25 3.58
CA ASN A 195 6.48 -1.66 4.96
C ASN A 195 7.93 -1.38 5.37
N ILE A 196 8.91 -1.53 4.48
CA ILE A 196 10.29 -1.10 4.75
C ILE A 196 10.36 0.42 4.95
N ALA A 197 9.64 1.20 4.15
CA ALA A 197 9.58 2.65 4.31
C ALA A 197 8.95 3.07 5.65
N VAL A 198 7.92 2.35 6.12
CA VAL A 198 7.32 2.56 7.45
C VAL A 198 8.31 2.22 8.56
N LEU A 199 9.00 1.07 8.48
CA LEU A 199 9.99 0.65 9.48
C LEU A 199 11.21 1.57 9.55
N ALA A 200 11.61 2.13 8.41
CA ALA A 200 12.72 3.07 8.32
C ALA A 200 12.31 4.53 8.59
N PHE A 201 11.04 4.79 8.91
CA PHE A 201 10.58 6.16 9.17
C PHE A 201 11.17 6.68 10.49
N PRO A 202 11.88 7.83 10.51
CA PRO A 202 12.64 8.27 11.66
C PRO A 202 11.72 8.69 12.81
N PRO A 203 12.00 8.25 14.04
CA PRO A 203 11.26 8.68 15.23
C PRO A 203 11.31 10.20 15.44
N ALA A 204 12.40 10.87 15.06
CA ALA A 204 12.50 12.33 15.14
C ALA A 204 11.50 13.08 14.24
N ARG A 205 10.85 12.38 13.29
CA ARG A 205 9.85 12.95 12.38
C ARG A 205 8.43 12.48 12.68
N THR A 206 8.24 11.45 13.51
CA THR A 206 6.91 11.09 14.00
C THR A 206 6.38 12.22 14.89
N GLY A 207 5.06 12.30 15.09
CA GLY A 207 4.47 13.31 15.96
C GLY A 207 5.14 13.26 17.34
N GLU A 208 5.95 14.28 17.63
CA GLU A 208 6.83 14.32 18.81
C GLU A 208 6.09 13.83 20.05
N ILE A 209 6.66 12.77 20.62
CA ILE A 209 6.45 12.32 21.99
C ILE A 209 6.55 13.53 22.92
N ALA A 210 5.40 14.03 23.36
CA ALA A 210 5.29 14.79 24.60
C ALA A 210 5.20 13.77 25.76
N PHE A 211 6.32 13.08 26.05
CA PHE A 211 6.48 12.34 27.30
C PHE A 211 7.75 12.86 27.99
N ASP A 212 7.72 14.14 28.32
CA ASP A 212 8.47 14.68 29.46
C ASP A 212 7.43 14.87 30.59
N GLU A 213 7.15 13.81 31.33
CA GLU A 213 6.65 13.88 32.73
C GLU A 213 7.60 13.09 33.64
#